data_AF-A0A0S8FKC0-F1
#
_entry.id   AF-A0A0S8FKC0-F1
#
_cell.length_a   1.000
_cell.length_b   1.000
_cell.length_c   1.000
_cell.angle_alpha   90.00
_cell.angle_beta   90.00
_cell.angle_gamma   90.00
#
_symmetry.space_group_name_H-M   'P 1'
#
loop_
_entity.id
_entity.type
_entity.pdbx_description
1 polymer ?
#
loop_
_entity_poly.entity_id
_entity_poly.type
_entity_poly.pdbx_seq_one_letter_code
_entity_poly.pdbx_strand_id
1 'polypeptide(L)'
;MSSLSDSKVDIEATNHRLKTLELEWRERKAERVLQALDDAIVQLENRFAGYTAVTVEKGERAIFVRIGEDRELKLHVKLAFDERGLMRQSFILRDRQVRRRPAYEELEKDYTFDTLDKAIACIVRACD
;
A
#
# COMPACT_ATOMS: atom_id res chain seq x y z
N MET A 1 13.52 31.62 50.70
CA MET A 1 12.27 31.84 49.94
C MET A 1 12.45 31.15 48.60
N SER A 2 11.83 29.98 48.42
CA SER A 2 11.97 29.19 47.20
C SER A 2 10.97 29.69 46.15
N SER A 3 11.48 30.29 45.08
CA SER A 3 10.67 30.67 43.93
C SER A 3 10.30 29.41 43.16
N LEU A 4 9.06 28.96 43.30
CA LEU A 4 8.42 28.03 42.37
C LEU A 4 8.19 28.81 41.07
N SER A 5 9.18 28.80 40.19
CA SER A 5 8.99 29.28 38.81
C SER A 5 7.99 28.35 38.13
N ASP A 6 6.75 28.83 38.05
CA ASP A 6 5.67 28.31 37.23
C ASP A 6 6.21 27.82 35.89
N SER A 7 6.25 26.51 35.73
CA SER A 7 6.46 25.85 34.44
C SER A 7 5.18 26.03 33.64
N LYS A 8 4.91 27.26 33.18
CA LYS A 8 3.83 27.55 32.24
C LYS A 8 4.20 26.85 30.94
N VAL A 9 3.74 25.62 30.79
CA VAL A 9 3.77 24.91 29.51
C VAL A 9 3.04 25.82 28.53
N ASP A 10 3.77 26.33 27.55
CA ASP A 10 3.18 27.05 26.44
C ASP A 10 2.41 26.02 25.60
N ILE A 11 1.11 25.94 25.87
CA ILE A 11 0.18 25.00 25.24
C ILE A 11 0.13 25.26 23.73
N GLU A 12 0.27 26.52 23.30
CA GLU A 12 0.26 26.89 21.88
C GLU A 12 1.53 26.41 21.18
N ALA A 13 2.71 26.63 21.78
CA ALA A 13 3.97 26.12 21.25
C ALA A 13 4.00 24.58 21.21
N THR A 14 3.44 23.93 22.23
CA THR A 14 3.33 22.46 22.31
C THR A 14 2.40 21.92 21.23
N ASN A 15 1.23 22.52 21.04
CA ASN A 15 0.27 22.14 20.00
C ASN A 15 0.84 22.35 18.59
N HIS A 16 1.57 23.44 18.37
CA HIS A 16 2.24 23.68 17.10
C HIS A 16 3.27 22.58 16.80
N ARG A 17 4.12 22.25 17.79
CA ARG A 17 5.12 21.18 17.67
C ARG A 17 4.49 19.82 17.38
N LEU A 18 3.36 19.48 18.02
CA LEU A 18 2.63 18.24 17.75
C LEU A 18 2.12 18.18 16.31
N LYS A 19 1.56 19.28 15.78
CA LYS A 19 1.10 19.35 14.38
C LYS A 19 2.26 19.17 13.39
N THR A 20 3.42 19.78 13.66
CA THR A 20 4.62 19.60 12.83
C THR A 20 5.07 18.14 12.81
N LEU A 21 5.17 17.50 13.98
CA LEU A 21 5.56 16.09 14.07
C LEU A 21 4.56 15.17 13.37
N GLU A 22 3.27 15.47 13.42
CA GLU A 22 2.24 14.72 12.70
C GLU A 22 2.41 14.85 11.18
N LEU A 23 2.72 16.05 10.68
CA LEU A 23 2.96 16.28 9.25
C LEU A 23 4.20 15.51 8.76
N GLU A 24 5.34 15.68 9.44
CA GLU A 24 6.59 14.95 9.12
C GLU A 24 6.40 13.43 9.17
N TRP A 25 5.51 12.95 10.05
CA TRP A 25 5.17 11.53 10.13
C TRP A 25 4.32 11.08 8.93
N ARG A 26 3.34 11.88 8.50
CA ARG A 26 2.52 11.59 7.31
C ARG A 26 3.37 11.56 6.05
N GLU A 27 4.32 12.48 5.91
CA GLU A 27 5.26 12.54 4.79
C GLU A 27 6.16 11.30 4.73
N ARG A 28 6.82 10.95 5.84
CA ARG A 28 7.62 9.71 5.92
C ARG A 28 6.80 8.45 5.63
N LYS A 29 5.53 8.41 6.05
CA LYS A 29 4.62 7.31 5.74
C LYS A 29 4.34 7.23 4.23
N ALA A 30 4.11 8.37 3.58
CA ALA A 30 3.87 8.44 2.14
C ALA A 30 5.10 7.99 1.35
N GLU A 31 6.29 8.49 1.68
CA GLU A 31 7.55 8.09 1.04
C GLU A 31 7.77 6.58 1.10
N ARG A 32 7.54 5.95 2.26
CA ARG A 32 7.69 4.51 2.42
C ARG A 32 6.68 3.70 1.61
N VAL A 33 5.45 4.20 1.47
CA VAL A 33 4.45 3.57 0.58
C VAL A 33 4.92 3.65 -0.86
N LEU A 34 5.40 4.81 -1.30
CA LEU A 34 5.86 5.03 -2.67
C LEU A 34 7.06 4.13 -2.99
N GLN A 35 8.06 4.07 -2.10
CA GLN A 35 9.21 3.18 -2.27
C GLN A 35 8.79 1.71 -2.39
N ALA A 36 7.89 1.23 -1.53
CA ALA A 36 7.41 -0.14 -1.62
C ALA A 36 6.65 -0.44 -2.92
N LEU A 37 5.96 0.55 -3.49
CA LEU A 37 5.32 0.42 -4.79
C LEU A 37 6.35 0.44 -5.92
N ASP A 38 7.43 1.23 -5.80
CA ASP A 38 8.56 1.21 -6.74
C ASP A 38 9.25 -0.16 -6.76
N ASP A 39 9.52 -0.72 -5.60
CA ASP A 39 10.15 -2.05 -5.50
C ASP A 39 9.24 -3.14 -6.09
N ALA A 40 7.93 -3.04 -5.84
CA ALA A 40 6.95 -4.01 -6.31
C ALA A 40 6.73 -3.95 -7.83
N ILE A 41 6.71 -2.76 -8.44
CA ILE A 41 6.56 -2.67 -9.91
C ILE A 41 7.77 -3.28 -10.62
N VAL A 42 8.98 -2.98 -10.16
CA VAL A 42 10.21 -3.54 -10.73
C VAL A 42 10.21 -5.07 -10.67
N GLN A 43 9.79 -5.65 -9.54
CA GLN A 43 9.71 -7.11 -9.41
C GLN A 43 8.66 -7.73 -10.33
N LEU A 44 7.49 -7.09 -10.47
CA LEU A 44 6.40 -7.57 -11.32
C LEU A 44 6.75 -7.44 -12.82
N GLU A 45 7.31 -6.32 -13.25
CA GLU A 45 7.75 -6.10 -14.63
C GLU A 45 8.82 -7.11 -15.04
N ASN A 46 9.82 -7.34 -14.19
CA ASN A 46 10.84 -8.35 -14.43
C ASN A 46 10.26 -9.76 -14.52
N ARG A 47 9.25 -10.07 -13.69
CA ARG A 47 8.63 -11.40 -13.64
C ARG A 47 7.75 -11.67 -14.86
N PHE A 48 7.03 -10.67 -15.33
CA PHE A 48 6.14 -10.77 -16.50
C PHE A 48 6.78 -10.30 -17.80
N ALA A 49 8.10 -10.09 -17.82
CA ALA A 49 8.81 -9.74 -19.03
C ALA A 49 8.58 -10.81 -20.12
N GLY A 50 8.00 -10.41 -21.24
CA GLY A 50 7.65 -11.30 -22.36
C GLY A 50 6.23 -11.88 -22.32
N TYR A 51 5.44 -11.64 -21.28
CA TYR A 51 4.02 -12.00 -21.25
C TYR A 51 3.18 -10.90 -21.90
N THR A 52 2.79 -11.08 -23.17
CA THR A 52 2.05 -10.06 -23.94
C THR A 52 0.62 -9.83 -23.46
N ALA A 53 0.04 -10.80 -22.75
CA ALA A 53 -1.30 -10.70 -22.18
C ALA A 53 -1.32 -10.03 -20.81
N VAL A 54 -0.17 -9.69 -20.23
CA VAL A 54 -0.07 -9.08 -18.89
C VAL A 54 0.51 -7.68 -19.01
N THR A 55 -0.21 -6.68 -18.48
CA THR A 55 0.32 -5.31 -18.34
C THR A 55 0.43 -4.94 -16.88
N VAL A 56 1.51 -4.24 -16.52
CA VAL A 56 1.79 -3.78 -15.15
C VAL A 56 1.90 -2.26 -15.20
N GLU A 57 1.15 -1.56 -14.36
CA GLU A 57 1.12 -0.10 -14.30
C GLU A 57 1.18 0.38 -12.84
N LYS A 58 2.11 1.30 -12.52
CA LYS A 58 2.16 1.97 -11.22
C LYS A 58 1.23 3.18 -11.25
N GLY A 59 0.23 3.18 -10.39
CA GLY A 59 -0.55 4.37 -10.06
C GLY A 59 0.01 5.10 -8.84
N GLU A 60 -0.67 6.17 -8.43
CA GLU A 60 -0.24 7.03 -7.32
C GLU A 60 -0.06 6.25 -6.00
N ARG A 61 -0.92 5.26 -5.73
CA ARG A 61 -0.96 4.52 -4.45
C ARG A 61 -1.21 3.02 -4.59
N ALA A 62 -1.02 2.49 -5.79
CA ALA A 62 -1.28 1.09 -6.10
C ALA A 62 -0.50 0.65 -7.34
N ILE A 63 -0.35 -0.66 -7.52
CA ILE A 63 0.04 -1.26 -8.79
C ILE A 63 -1.18 -1.95 -9.38
N PHE A 64 -1.38 -1.76 -10.67
CA PHE A 64 -2.41 -2.43 -11.45
C PHE A 64 -1.73 -3.47 -12.33
N VAL A 65 -2.22 -4.69 -12.29
CA VAL A 65 -1.82 -5.78 -13.17
C VAL A 65 -3.06 -6.22 -13.93
N ARG A 66 -3.08 -6.00 -15.24
CA ARG A 66 -4.19 -6.45 -16.10
C ARG A 66 -3.78 -7.72 -16.83
N ILE A 67 -4.68 -8.69 -16.87
CA ILE A 67 -4.49 -9.98 -17.53
C ILE A 67 -5.58 -10.13 -18.60
N GLY A 68 -5.21 -9.94 -19.86
CA GLY A 68 -6.16 -9.84 -20.96
C GLY A 68 -7.16 -8.69 -20.77
N GLU A 69 -8.38 -8.88 -21.27
CA GLU A 69 -9.44 -7.86 -21.23
C GLU A 69 -10.36 -7.98 -20.00
N ASP A 70 -10.32 -9.13 -19.30
CA ASP A 70 -11.40 -9.53 -18.39
C ASP A 70 -10.98 -9.60 -16.91
N ARG A 71 -9.70 -9.41 -16.59
CA ARG A 71 -9.20 -9.53 -15.21
C ARG A 71 -8.24 -8.41 -14.86
N GLU A 72 -8.51 -7.78 -13.73
CA GLU A 72 -7.68 -6.74 -13.15
C GLU A 72 -7.32 -7.11 -11.72
N LEU A 73 -6.01 -7.09 -11.44
CA LEU A 73 -5.43 -7.27 -10.13
C LEU A 73 -4.88 -5.93 -9.65
N LYS A 74 -5.30 -5.48 -8.46
CA LYS A 74 -4.87 -4.21 -7.89
C LYS A 74 -4.18 -4.43 -6.56
N LEU A 75 -2.88 -4.14 -6.51
CA LEU A 75 -2.04 -4.28 -5.33
C LEU A 75 -1.90 -2.95 -4.61
N HIS A 76 -2.34 -2.91 -3.37
CA HIS A 76 -2.22 -1.78 -2.45
C HIS A 76 -1.23 -2.08 -1.34
N VAL A 77 -0.40 -1.09 -1.00
CA VAL A 77 0.48 -1.15 0.18
C VAL A 77 -0.17 -0.40 1.34
N LYS A 78 -0.35 -1.06 2.47
CA LYS A 78 -0.89 -0.49 3.70
C LYS A 78 0.15 -0.53 4.81
N LEU A 79 0.48 0.65 5.33
CA LEU A 79 1.34 0.82 6.49
C LEU A 79 0.49 1.09 7.75
N ALA A 80 0.68 0.25 8.76
CA ALA A 80 0.06 0.36 10.08
C ALA A 80 1.15 0.39 11.16
N PHE A 81 0.79 0.78 12.37
CA PHE A 81 1.67 0.67 13.54
C PHE A 81 1.04 -0.32 14.50
N ASP A 82 1.86 -1.16 15.11
CA ASP A 82 1.40 -1.99 16.23
C ASP A 82 1.44 -1.20 17.55
N GLU A 83 0.97 -1.83 18.62
CA GLU A 83 0.87 -1.23 19.96
C GLU A 83 2.22 -0.76 20.53
N ARG A 84 3.34 -1.25 19.97
CA ARG A 84 4.70 -0.87 20.38
C ARG A 84 5.27 0.28 19.53
N GLY A 85 4.46 0.83 18.63
CA GLY A 85 4.92 1.85 17.69
C GLY A 85 5.82 1.31 16.59
N LEU A 86 5.87 -0.02 16.37
CA LEU A 86 6.60 -0.59 15.26
C LEU A 86 5.74 -0.53 14.01
N MET A 87 6.31 0.05 12.95
CA MET A 87 5.62 0.12 11.67
C MET A 87 5.58 -1.25 11.01
N ARG A 88 4.38 -1.71 10.68
CA ARG A 88 4.12 -2.93 9.90
C ARG A 88 3.57 -2.58 8.53
N GLN A 89 4.07 -3.30 7.55
CA GLN A 89 3.57 -3.24 6.18
C GLN A 89 2.68 -4.45 5.91
N SER A 90 1.64 -4.22 5.12
CA SER A 90 0.75 -5.27 4.62
C SER A 90 0.38 -4.93 3.18
N PHE A 91 0.03 -5.94 2.42
CA PHE A 91 -0.27 -5.85 1.00
C PHE A 91 -1.68 -6.35 0.78
N ILE A 92 -2.52 -5.51 0.20
CA ILE A 92 -3.90 -5.85 -0.11
C ILE A 92 -3.98 -6.04 -1.62
N LEU A 93 -4.29 -7.25 -2.05
CA LEU A 93 -4.52 -7.57 -3.44
C LEU A 93 -6.02 -7.70 -3.68
N ARG A 94 -6.54 -6.85 -4.55
CA ARG A 94 -7.91 -6.93 -5.03
C ARG A 94 -7.92 -7.58 -6.40
N ASP A 95 -8.65 -8.68 -6.52
CA ASP A 95 -8.82 -9.44 -7.75
C ASP A 95 -10.24 -9.25 -8.27
N ARG A 96 -10.35 -8.53 -9.38
CA ARG A 96 -11.60 -8.30 -10.08
C ARG A 96 -11.60 -9.08 -11.37
N GLN A 97 -12.56 -9.99 -11.49
CA GLN A 97 -12.76 -10.80 -12.70
C GLN A 97 -14.14 -10.54 -13.29
N VAL A 98 -14.17 -10.20 -14.57
CA VAL A 98 -15.38 -10.09 -15.38
C VAL A 98 -15.58 -11.44 -16.08
N ARG A 99 -16.64 -12.19 -15.72
CA ARG A 99 -16.91 -13.49 -16.35
C ARG A 99 -17.77 -13.33 -17.61
N ARG A 100 -17.30 -13.87 -18.73
CA ARG A 100 -18.06 -14.02 -19.99
C ARG A 100 -19.06 -15.20 -19.90
N ARG A 101 -20.13 -15.06 -19.11
CA ARG A 101 -21.32 -15.95 -19.11
C ARG A 101 -22.59 -15.08 -19.09
N PRO A 102 -23.79 -15.57 -19.45
CA PRO A 102 -24.91 -14.70 -19.86
C PRO A 102 -25.45 -13.77 -18.76
N ALA A 103 -25.05 -13.96 -17.51
CA ALA A 103 -25.18 -12.97 -16.45
C ALA A 103 -23.78 -12.41 -16.16
N TYR A 104 -23.58 -11.12 -16.43
CA TYR A 104 -22.39 -10.37 -16.04
C TYR A 104 -22.29 -10.32 -14.51
N GLU A 105 -21.72 -11.35 -13.89
CA GLU A 105 -21.37 -11.33 -12.47
C GLU A 105 -19.91 -10.88 -12.35
N GLU A 106 -19.71 -9.70 -11.77
CA GLU A 106 -18.39 -9.26 -11.33
C GLU A 106 -18.02 -10.00 -10.05
N LEU A 107 -16.87 -10.69 -10.07
CA LEU A 107 -16.31 -11.30 -8.89
C LEU A 107 -15.16 -10.45 -8.39
N GLU A 108 -15.33 -9.88 -7.20
CA GLU A 108 -14.29 -9.14 -6.49
C GLU A 108 -13.87 -9.92 -5.24
N LYS A 109 -12.57 -10.14 -5.08
CA LYS A 109 -11.99 -10.78 -3.89
C LYS A 109 -10.79 -9.99 -3.40
N ASP A 110 -10.78 -9.70 -2.10
CA ASP A 110 -9.67 -9.05 -1.43
C ASP A 110 -8.84 -10.09 -0.66
N TYR A 111 -7.53 -10.09 -0.90
CA TYR A 111 -6.54 -10.90 -0.20
C TYR A 111 -5.59 -9.97 0.57
N THR A 112 -5.19 -10.37 1.78
CA THR A 112 -4.21 -9.63 2.58
C THR A 112 -2.98 -10.47 2.82
N PHE A 113 -1.80 -9.89 2.57
CA PHE A 113 -0.49 -10.50 2.75
C PHE A 113 0.38 -9.66 3.68
N ASP A 114 1.23 -10.35 4.43
CA ASP A 114 2.23 -9.78 5.33
C ASP A 114 3.54 -9.40 4.60
N THR A 115 3.81 -10.01 3.44
CA THR A 115 5.01 -9.73 2.63
C THR A 115 4.70 -9.48 1.16
N LEU A 116 5.57 -8.72 0.49
CA LEU A 116 5.45 -8.42 -0.93
C LEU A 116 5.56 -9.69 -1.78
N ASP A 117 6.52 -10.56 -1.47
CA ASP A 117 6.75 -11.81 -2.20
C ASP A 117 5.52 -12.72 -2.24
N LYS A 118 4.76 -12.79 -1.14
CA LYS A 118 3.52 -13.58 -1.09
C LYS A 118 2.42 -12.97 -1.95
N ALA A 119 2.31 -11.64 -1.95
CA ALA A 119 1.36 -10.95 -2.82
C ALA A 119 1.72 -11.15 -4.30
N ILE A 120 3.00 -11.02 -4.66
CA ILE A 120 3.49 -11.29 -6.02
C ILE A 120 3.25 -12.75 -6.41
N ALA A 121 3.54 -13.71 -5.53
CA ALA A 121 3.28 -15.13 -5.80
C ALA A 121 1.79 -15.41 -6.06
N CYS A 122 0.89 -14.71 -5.37
CA CYS A 122 -0.54 -14.78 -5.65
C CYS A 122 -0.90 -14.22 -7.02
N ILE A 123 -0.31 -13.08 -7.41
CA ILE A 123 -0.50 -12.47 -8.73
C ILE A 123 -0.02 -13.43 -9.83
N VAL A 124 1.19 -13.99 -9.69
CA VAL A 124 1.74 -14.95 -10.66
C VAL A 124 0.83 -16.16 -10.84
N ARG A 125 0.36 -16.77 -9.74
CA ARG A 125 -0.60 -17.90 -9.80
C ARG A 125 -1.95 -17.54 -10.41
N ALA A 126 -2.32 -16.26 -10.40
CA ALA A 126 -3.52 -15.77 -11.04
C ALA A 126 -3.32 -15.54 -12.55
N CYS A 127 -2.08 -15.33 -13.00
CA CYS A 127 -1.73 -15.16 -14.41
C CYS A 127 -1.49 -16.50 -15.15
N ASP A 128 -1.07 -17.54 -14.43
CA ASP A 128 -0.97 -18.93 -14.92
C ASP A 128 -2.36 -19.56 -15.17
#